data_AF-A0A9D8J3D1-F1
#
_entry.id   AF-A0A9D8J3D1-F1
#
_cell.length_a   1.000
_cell.length_b   1.000
_cell.length_c   1.000
_cell.angle_alpha   90.00
_cell.angle_beta   90.00
_cell.angle_gamma   90.00
#
_symmetry.space_group_name_H-M   'P 1'
#
loop_
_entity.id
_entity.type
_entity.pdbx_description
1 polymer ?
#
loop_
_entity_poly.entity_id
_entity_poly.type
_entity_poly.pdbx_seq_one_letter_code
_entity_poly.pdbx_strand_id
1 'polypeptide(L)'
;MYSGITPRWPARRWCRVFLAFLLQALSWAAIEARAAEVRLVWDPVANAEGYRIHYGTSSGHYSMRVDVGNVSACRLPGFREGVTYFFAATAYNRSGVESGFSNEVTTEIPDPTLPVVDFTAGPRLGMAPLTVRFQEASAGDI
;
A
#
# COMPACT_ATOMS: atom_id res chain seq x y z
N MET A 1 -11.42 61.81 46.84
CA MET A 1 -10.74 61.72 45.52
C MET A 1 -9.83 60.51 45.55
N TYR A 2 -10.28 59.37 45.01
CA TYR A 2 -9.42 58.25 44.65
C TYR A 2 -10.06 57.56 43.44
N SER A 3 -9.34 57.56 42.33
CA SER A 3 -9.76 57.01 41.05
C SER A 3 -9.48 55.50 41.04
N GLY A 4 -10.47 54.68 40.69
CA GLY A 4 -10.41 53.22 40.73
C GLY A 4 -10.81 52.58 39.39
N ILE A 5 -9.86 52.54 38.47
CA ILE A 5 -9.52 51.45 37.53
C ILE A 5 -10.69 50.52 37.11
N THR A 6 -11.17 50.69 35.87
CA THR A 6 -12.05 49.70 35.22
C THR A 6 -11.25 48.45 34.78
N PRO A 7 -11.68 47.22 35.11
CA PRO A 7 -11.00 46.01 34.66
C PRO A 7 -11.29 45.76 33.18
N ARG A 8 -10.24 45.86 32.35
CA ARG A 8 -10.32 45.61 30.91
C ARG A 8 -9.85 44.18 30.61
N TRP A 9 -10.77 43.23 30.54
CA TRP A 9 -10.47 41.87 30.08
C TRP A 9 -10.29 41.86 28.54
N PRO A 10 -9.17 41.37 27.99
CA PRO A 10 -9.00 41.29 26.54
C PRO A 10 -9.63 40.01 25.98
N ALA A 11 -10.78 40.19 25.34
CA ALA A 11 -11.64 39.17 24.70
C ALA A 11 -11.05 38.47 23.45
N ARG A 12 -9.74 38.18 23.39
CA ARG A 12 -9.09 37.78 22.12
C ARG A 12 -8.20 36.53 22.14
N ARG A 13 -8.10 35.78 23.23
CA ARG A 13 -7.11 34.68 23.32
C ARG A 13 -7.66 33.27 23.55
N TRP A 14 -8.99 33.09 23.64
CA TRP A 14 -9.59 31.81 24.09
C TRP A 14 -10.34 31.02 23.01
N CYS A 15 -10.33 31.46 21.74
CA CYS A 15 -10.85 30.66 20.62
C CYS A 15 -9.73 29.85 19.91
N ARG A 16 -8.46 30.23 20.09
CA ARG A 16 -7.34 29.59 19.40
C ARG A 16 -6.82 28.31 20.05
N VAL A 17 -7.10 28.10 21.34
CA VAL A 17 -6.58 26.92 22.05
C VAL A 17 -7.50 25.71 21.88
N PHE A 18 -8.81 25.91 21.76
CA PHE A 18 -9.78 24.82 21.56
C PHE A 18 -9.79 24.26 20.13
N LEU A 19 -9.49 25.08 19.11
CA LEU A 19 -9.37 24.62 17.73
C LEU A 19 -8.07 23.83 17.46
N ALA A 20 -7.02 24.09 18.26
CA ALA A 20 -5.71 23.45 18.10
C ALA A 20 -5.64 22.03 18.66
N PHE A 21 -6.50 21.68 19.64
CA PHE A 21 -6.57 20.31 20.17
C PHE A 21 -7.46 19.38 19.33
N LEU A 22 -8.47 19.93 18.65
CA LEU A 22 -9.33 19.17 17.72
C LEU A 22 -8.60 18.84 16.40
N LEU A 23 -7.61 19.65 16.00
CA LEU A 23 -6.73 19.35 14.85
C LEU A 23 -5.54 18.42 15.19
N GLN A 24 -5.14 18.28 16.47
CA GLN A 24 -4.15 17.29 16.89
C GLN A 24 -4.75 15.89 17.11
N ALA A 25 -6.06 15.79 17.38
CA ALA A 25 -6.75 14.51 17.48
C ALA A 25 -7.03 13.86 16.11
N LEU A 26 -6.96 14.61 15.00
CA LEU A 26 -7.10 14.07 13.64
C LEU A 26 -5.77 13.57 13.05
N SER A 27 -4.63 13.84 13.68
CA SER A 27 -3.31 13.44 13.16
C SER A 27 -2.79 12.11 13.71
N TRP A 28 -3.59 11.34 14.48
CA TRP A 28 -3.16 10.04 14.99
C TRP A 28 -4.02 8.85 14.54
N ALA A 29 -4.94 9.04 13.60
CA ALA A 29 -5.51 7.91 12.88
C ALA A 29 -4.58 7.55 11.72
N ALA A 30 -3.39 7.03 12.02
CA ALA A 30 -2.68 6.23 11.04
C ALA A 30 -3.50 4.96 10.86
N ILE A 31 -4.39 4.96 9.86
CA ILE A 31 -4.96 3.73 9.35
C ILE A 31 -3.78 2.98 8.76
N GLU A 32 -3.20 2.06 9.53
CA GLU A 32 -2.24 1.09 9.02
C GLU A 32 -3.00 0.17 8.07
N ALA A 33 -3.22 0.65 6.84
CA ALA A 33 -3.55 -0.22 5.73
C ALA A 33 -2.35 -1.18 5.61
N ARG A 34 -2.60 -2.47 5.86
CA ARG A 34 -1.63 -3.54 5.60
C ARG A 34 -1.50 -3.62 4.08
N ALA A 35 -0.59 -2.84 3.53
CA ALA A 35 -0.31 -2.84 2.11
C ALA A 35 0.88 -3.76 1.84
N ALA A 36 0.84 -4.45 0.71
CA ALA A 36 1.97 -5.26 0.30
C ALA A 36 3.18 -4.35 -0.01
N GLU A 37 4.37 -4.88 0.24
CA GLU A 37 5.64 -4.24 -0.06
C GLU A 37 6.35 -4.97 -1.19
N VAL A 38 6.85 -4.23 -2.17
CA VAL A 38 7.64 -4.78 -3.29
C VAL A 38 9.08 -4.30 -3.16
N ARG A 39 10.02 -5.25 -3.18
CA ARG A 39 11.46 -4.97 -3.20
C ARG A 39 11.98 -5.04 -4.63
N LEU A 40 12.54 -3.94 -5.11
CA LEU A 40 13.16 -3.83 -6.42
C LEU A 40 14.67 -3.70 -6.27
N VAL A 41 15.41 -4.34 -7.17
CA VAL A 41 16.87 -4.30 -7.25
C VAL A 41 17.23 -4.21 -8.73
N TRP A 42 18.21 -3.38 -9.05
CA TRP A 42 18.71 -3.19 -10.43
C TRP A 42 20.21 -2.98 -10.43
N ASP A 43 20.82 -3.19 -11.60
CA ASP A 43 22.24 -2.94 -11.78
C ASP A 43 22.52 -1.44 -11.87
N PRO A 44 23.53 -0.92 -11.15
CA PRO A 44 23.86 0.50 -11.18
C PRO A 44 24.46 0.90 -12.54
N VAL A 45 24.01 2.03 -13.07
CA VAL A 45 24.51 2.67 -14.28
C VAL A 45 25.61 3.68 -13.92
N ALA A 46 26.74 3.61 -14.62
CA ALA A 46 27.83 4.56 -14.44
C ALA A 46 27.37 6.00 -14.74
N ASN A 47 27.79 6.94 -13.89
CA ASN A 47 27.44 8.37 -13.97
C ASN A 47 25.94 8.70 -13.76
N ALA A 48 25.14 7.77 -13.25
CA ALA A 48 23.81 8.09 -12.75
C ALA A 48 23.92 8.91 -11.45
N GLU A 49 23.16 10.00 -11.36
CA GLU A 49 23.01 10.80 -10.14
C GLU A 49 21.84 10.28 -9.28
N GLY A 50 20.97 9.46 -9.86
CA GLY A 50 19.95 8.70 -9.15
C GLY A 50 19.01 7.94 -10.08
N TYR A 51 17.98 7.33 -9.49
CA TYR A 51 17.00 6.51 -10.20
C TYR A 51 15.58 6.94 -9.88
N ARG A 52 14.69 6.77 -10.86
CA ARG A 52 13.25 6.87 -10.69
C ARG A 52 12.61 5.54 -11.05
N ILE A 53 11.74 5.07 -10.18
CA ILE A 53 10.94 3.87 -10.41
C ILE A 53 9.59 4.31 -10.92
N HIS A 54 9.21 3.80 -12.07
CA HIS A 54 7.93 4.00 -12.71
C HIS A 54 7.13 2.71 -12.60
N TYR A 55 5.87 2.82 -12.21
CA TYR A 55 5.00 1.66 -12.08
C TYR A 55 3.54 1.95 -12.38
N GLY A 56 2.81 0.89 -12.70
CA GLY A 56 1.39 0.93 -13.05
C GLY A 56 0.76 -0.45 -13.03
N THR A 57 -0.53 -0.53 -13.34
CA THR A 57 -1.29 -1.79 -13.40
C THR A 57 -1.44 -2.34 -14.82
N SER A 58 -0.79 -1.69 -15.79
CA SER A 58 -0.82 -2.07 -17.21
C SER A 58 0.58 -2.00 -17.79
N SER A 59 0.96 -3.04 -18.56
CA SER A 59 2.26 -3.11 -19.22
C SER A 59 2.49 -1.89 -20.13
N GLY A 60 3.68 -1.31 -20.03
CA GLY A 60 4.11 -0.13 -20.79
C GLY A 60 3.42 1.18 -20.40
N HIS A 61 2.49 1.17 -19.43
CA HIS A 61 1.76 2.35 -19.00
C HIS A 61 1.94 2.59 -17.49
N TYR A 62 2.96 3.37 -17.16
CA TYR A 62 3.31 3.72 -15.79
C TYR A 62 2.65 5.04 -15.37
N SER A 63 1.66 4.96 -14.49
CA SER A 63 0.93 6.13 -13.99
C SER A 63 1.58 6.75 -12.76
N MET A 64 2.42 6.00 -12.05
CA MET A 64 3.09 6.42 -10.83
C MET A 64 4.59 6.42 -11.01
N ARG A 65 5.27 7.34 -10.33
CA ARG A 65 6.72 7.42 -10.29
C ARG A 65 7.22 7.83 -8.91
N VAL A 66 8.36 7.26 -8.51
CA VAL A 66 9.01 7.55 -7.23
C VAL A 66 10.50 7.77 -7.48
N ASP A 67 11.02 8.89 -6.99
CA ASP A 67 12.46 9.15 -6.97
C ASP A 67 13.07 8.44 -5.76
N VAL A 68 14.03 7.55 -6.01
CA VAL A 68 14.70 6.75 -4.98
C VAL A 68 16.12 7.23 -4.73
N GLY A 69 16.59 8.25 -5.47
CA GLY A 69 17.95 8.77 -5.40
C GLY A 69 19.00 7.78 -5.92
N ASN A 70 20.24 7.96 -5.47
CA ASN A 70 21.37 7.13 -5.90
C ASN A 70 21.48 5.82 -5.10
N VAL A 71 20.52 4.94 -5.31
CA VAL A 71 20.49 3.58 -4.75
C VAL A 71 20.29 2.57 -5.87
N SER A 72 20.70 1.31 -5.65
CA SER A 72 20.46 0.20 -6.58
C SER A 72 19.37 -0.77 -6.10
N ALA A 73 18.72 -0.43 -4.98
CA ALA A 73 17.61 -1.20 -4.43
C ALA A 73 16.67 -0.31 -3.64
N CYS A 74 15.37 -0.57 -3.73
CA CYS A 74 14.36 0.11 -2.93
C CYS A 74 13.24 -0.85 -2.51
N ARG A 75 12.50 -0.45 -1.47
CA ARG A 75 11.26 -1.08 -1.07
C ARG A 75 10.13 -0.07 -1.24
N LEU A 76 9.10 -0.47 -1.97
CA LEU A 76 7.91 0.33 -2.20
C LEU A 76 6.76 -0.29 -1.39
N PRO A 77 6.20 0.42 -0.40
CA PRO A 77 4.98 0.00 0.26
C PRO A 77 3.75 0.50 -0.50
N GLY A 78 2.56 0.04 -0.12
CA GLY A 78 1.30 0.64 -0.60
C GLY A 78 0.61 -0.11 -1.75
N PHE A 79 1.03 -1.33 -2.07
CA PHE A 79 0.40 -2.10 -3.14
C PHE A 79 -0.88 -2.80 -2.68
N ARG A 80 -1.86 -2.85 -3.58
CA ARG A 80 -3.13 -3.54 -3.36
C ARG A 80 -2.97 -5.03 -3.63
N GLU A 81 -3.55 -5.82 -2.75
CA GLU A 81 -3.64 -7.27 -2.87
C GLU A 81 -4.54 -7.67 -4.06
N GLY A 82 -4.21 -8.80 -4.71
CA GLY A 82 -4.92 -9.29 -5.90
C GLY A 82 -4.69 -8.48 -7.19
N VAL A 83 -3.69 -7.59 -7.22
CA VAL A 83 -3.39 -6.72 -8.36
C VAL A 83 -2.01 -7.02 -8.94
N THR A 84 -1.93 -7.11 -10.26
CA THR A 84 -0.67 -7.16 -11.00
C THR A 84 -0.11 -5.76 -11.22
N TYR A 85 1.15 -5.56 -10.86
CA TYR A 85 1.89 -4.32 -11.06
C TYR A 85 3.07 -4.54 -12.01
N PHE A 86 3.33 -3.54 -12.84
CA PHE A 86 4.43 -3.47 -13.79
C PHE A 86 5.39 -2.35 -13.38
N PHE A 87 6.69 -2.64 -13.41
CA PHE A 87 7.75 -1.76 -12.92
C PHE A 87 8.83 -1.57 -13.97
N ALA A 88 9.31 -0.34 -14.12
CA ALA A 88 10.51 -0.02 -14.85
C ALA A 88 11.29 1.09 -14.14
N ALA A 89 12.62 1.06 -14.25
CA ALA A 89 13.49 2.08 -13.70
C ALA A 89 14.06 2.97 -14.81
N THR A 90 14.26 4.24 -14.52
CA THR A 90 15.08 5.16 -15.32
C THR A 90 16.21 5.70 -14.44
N ALA A 91 17.40 5.85 -15.01
CA ALA A 91 18.49 6.57 -14.39
C ALA A 91 18.42 8.04 -14.82
N TYR A 92 18.81 8.98 -13.96
CA TYR A 92 18.89 10.40 -14.33
C TYR A 92 20.27 10.99 -14.04
N ASN A 93 20.65 12.00 -14.83
CA ASN A 93 21.90 12.74 -14.68
C ASN A 93 21.73 14.02 -13.84
N ARG A 94 22.80 14.81 -13.68
CA ARG A 94 22.78 16.03 -12.84
C ARG A 94 21.78 17.09 -13.32
N SER A 95 21.49 17.08 -14.62
CA SER A 95 20.50 17.96 -15.24
C SER A 95 19.06 17.44 -15.07
N GLY A 96 18.87 16.29 -14.41
CA GLY A 96 17.58 15.65 -14.19
C GLY A 96 17.02 14.92 -15.43
N VAL A 97 17.82 14.79 -16.49
CA VAL A 97 17.44 14.10 -17.73
C VAL A 97 17.46 12.59 -17.48
N GLU A 98 16.33 11.95 -17.74
CA GLU A 98 16.16 10.51 -17.59
C GLU A 98 16.67 9.74 -18.81
N SER A 99 17.16 8.53 -18.58
CA SER A 99 17.45 7.54 -19.61
C SER A 99 16.15 6.96 -20.21
N GLY A 100 16.30 6.05 -21.17
CA GLY A 100 15.23 5.13 -21.50
C GLY A 100 14.85 4.24 -20.31
N PHE A 101 13.65 3.67 -20.36
CA PHE A 101 13.19 2.69 -19.38
C PHE A 101 14.05 1.42 -19.42
N SER A 102 14.22 0.80 -18.25
CA SER A 102 14.75 -0.56 -18.13
C SER A 102 13.82 -1.59 -18.78
N ASN A 103 14.22 -2.86 -18.72
CA ASN A 103 13.25 -3.94 -18.89
C ASN A 103 12.12 -3.80 -17.87
N GLU A 104 10.91 -4.15 -18.30
CA GLU A 104 9.75 -4.19 -17.44
C GLU A 104 9.79 -5.46 -16.58
N VAL A 105 9.45 -5.32 -15.31
CA VAL A 105 9.25 -6.43 -14.37
C VAL A 105 7.81 -6.42 -13.91
N THR A 106 7.18 -7.59 -13.85
CA THR A 106 5.80 -7.75 -13.38
C THR A 106 5.77 -8.54 -12.09
N THR A 107 4.90 -8.14 -11.17
CA THR A 107 4.60 -8.94 -9.97
C THR A 107 3.11 -8.87 -9.67
N GLU A 108 2.54 -10.01 -9.34
CA GLU A 108 1.20 -10.09 -8.76
C GLU A 108 1.32 -10.04 -7.25
N ILE A 109 0.53 -9.18 -6.63
CA ILE A 109 0.42 -9.17 -5.18
C ILE A 109 -0.62 -10.23 -4.79
N PRO A 110 -0.25 -11.25 -4.00
CA PRO A 110 -1.19 -12.29 -3.60
C PRO A 110 -2.35 -11.68 -2.81
N ASP A 111 -3.57 -12.13 -3.11
CA ASP A 111 -4.75 -11.86 -2.30
C ASP A 111 -4.74 -12.80 -1.08
N PRO A 112 -4.78 -12.29 0.16
CA PRO A 112 -4.85 -13.13 1.36
C PRO A 112 -6.20 -13.82 1.55
N THR A 113 -7.20 -13.62 0.66
CA THR A 113 -8.47 -14.35 0.75
C THR A 113 -8.23 -15.86 0.76
N LEU A 114 -8.67 -16.50 1.85
CA LEU A 114 -8.50 -17.93 2.09
C LEU A 114 -9.28 -18.75 1.04
N PRO A 115 -8.78 -19.93 0.64
CA PRO A 115 -9.57 -20.85 -0.16
C PRO A 115 -10.82 -21.25 0.64
N VAL A 116 -12.00 -20.91 0.13
CA VAL A 116 -13.26 -21.37 0.71
C VAL A 116 -13.45 -22.83 0.29
N VAL A 117 -13.32 -23.74 1.25
CA VAL A 117 -13.69 -25.14 1.05
C VAL A 117 -15.20 -25.26 1.22
N ASP A 118 -15.90 -25.59 0.13
CA ASP A 118 -17.33 -25.90 0.16
C ASP A 118 -17.55 -27.41 0.20
N PHE A 119 -18.35 -27.86 1.16
CA PHE A 119 -18.72 -29.27 1.30
C PHE A 119 -20.21 -29.43 1.01
N THR A 120 -20.53 -29.93 -0.18
CA THR A 120 -21.90 -30.36 -0.49
C THR A 120 -22.08 -31.84 -0.14
N ALA A 121 -22.77 -32.11 0.96
CA ALA A 121 -23.20 -33.48 1.31
C ALA A 121 -24.55 -33.82 0.67
N GLY A 122 -24.60 -34.98 0.00
CA GLY A 122 -25.82 -35.66 -0.44
C GLY A 122 -25.69 -37.17 -0.31
N PRO A 123 -26.79 -37.94 -0.19
CA PRO A 123 -28.19 -37.53 -0.09
C PRO A 123 -28.61 -37.05 1.31
N ARG A 124 -29.56 -36.10 1.39
CA ARG A 124 -30.08 -35.55 2.68
C ARG A 124 -31.40 -36.18 3.13
N LEU A 125 -31.97 -37.06 2.31
CA LEU A 125 -33.26 -37.72 2.52
C LEU A 125 -33.16 -39.19 2.05
N GLY A 126 -33.78 -40.09 2.80
CA GLY A 126 -33.86 -41.52 2.47
C GLY A 126 -34.38 -42.37 3.64
N MET A 127 -34.76 -43.62 3.38
CA MET A 127 -35.18 -44.57 4.43
C MET A 127 -33.96 -45.08 5.20
N ALA A 128 -34.09 -45.24 6.51
CA ALA A 128 -33.00 -45.68 7.37
C ALA A 128 -32.62 -47.16 7.12
N PRO A 129 -31.33 -47.53 7.23
CA PRO A 129 -30.18 -46.66 7.49
C PRO A 129 -29.57 -46.05 6.21
N LEU A 130 -29.29 -44.74 6.23
CA LEU A 130 -28.65 -44.04 5.12
C LEU A 130 -27.13 -44.22 5.19
N THR A 131 -26.53 -44.86 4.18
CA THR A 131 -25.07 -45.00 4.09
C THR A 131 -24.49 -43.78 3.38
N VAL A 132 -23.79 -42.92 4.12
CA VAL A 132 -23.03 -41.79 3.55
C VAL A 132 -21.64 -42.29 3.15
N ARG A 133 -21.26 -42.13 1.88
CA ARG A 133 -19.90 -42.42 1.39
C ARG A 133 -19.14 -41.11 1.26
N PHE A 134 -18.01 -41.00 1.95
CA PHE A 134 -17.07 -39.89 1.75
C PHE A 134 -16.12 -40.26 0.62
N GLN A 135 -16.02 -39.42 -0.40
CA GLN A 135 -15.00 -39.54 -1.44
C GLN A 135 -13.97 -38.43 -1.18
N GLU A 136 -12.75 -38.81 -0.84
CA GLU A 136 -11.65 -37.87 -0.68
C GLU A 136 -11.25 -37.33 -2.06
N ALA A 137 -11.22 -36.01 -2.23
CA ALA A 137 -10.82 -35.36 -3.48
C ALA A 137 -9.47 -34.64 -3.36
N SER A 138 -8.73 -34.81 -2.26
CA SER A 138 -7.43 -34.20 -2.08
C SER A 138 -6.36 -34.98 -2.86
N ALA A 139 -5.76 -34.34 -3.85
CA ALA A 139 -4.64 -34.87 -4.65
C ALA A 139 -3.32 -34.13 -4.36
N GLY A 140 -3.16 -33.58 -3.15
CA GLY A 140 -1.96 -32.82 -2.77
C GLY A 140 -1.08 -33.60 -1.80
N ASP A 141 0.09 -34.04 -2.28
CA ASP A 141 1.23 -34.37 -1.43
C ASP A 141 1.81 -33.07 -0.85
N ILE A 142 2.04 -33.04 0.46
CA ILE A 142 2.75 -31.96 1.17
C ILE A 142 4.25 -32.22 1.22
#